data_AF-A0A1M5TBG3-F1
#
_entry.id   AF-A0A1M5TBG3-F1
#
_cell.length_a   1.000
_cell.length_b   1.000
_cell.length_c   1.000
_cell.angle_alpha   90.00
_cell.angle_beta   90.00
_cell.angle_gamma   90.00
#
_symmetry.space_group_name_H-M   'P 1'
#
loop_
_entity.id
_entity.type
_entity.pdbx_description
1 polymer ?
#
loop_
_entity_poly.entity_id
_entity_poly.type
_entity_poly.pdbx_seq_one_letter_code
_entity_poly.pdbx_strand_id
1 'polypeptide(L)'
;MTTWTGQDLTFNYYFPTYGAVYAGSPISFVADGSSNLSTFSNLEPATFSVTSIAQNELQISYSYPGQGHSLSDPSFDGFTISGPLGDSPIVAAFVDPNSTQPGLSNSTISFGANSVTVNLAGDVFTTSSVGLIDVQFAPPVPEPSTWAMMILGFAGLAFMAYRRKTKPALMAA
;
A
#
# COMPACT_ATOMS: atom_id res chain seq x y z
N MET A 1 11.42 1.33 -7.37
CA MET A 1 11.19 1.00 -5.96
C MET A 1 10.41 2.16 -5.39
N THR A 2 9.08 2.13 -5.48
CA THR A 2 8.28 3.20 -4.89
C THR A 2 6.94 2.60 -4.46
N THR A 3 6.97 1.96 -3.29
CA THR A 3 5.80 2.01 -2.42
C THR A 3 5.54 3.47 -2.05
N TRP A 4 4.42 3.74 -1.37
CA TRP A 4 4.12 5.09 -0.90
C TRP A 4 5.07 5.63 0.18
N THR A 5 6.04 4.85 0.66
CA THR A 5 6.99 5.26 1.70
C THR A 5 7.64 6.61 1.39
N GLY A 6 7.47 7.57 2.29
CA GLY A 6 8.02 8.93 2.17
C GLY A 6 7.35 9.81 1.11
N GLN A 7 6.27 9.36 0.49
CA GLN A 7 5.47 10.15 -0.47
C GLN A 7 4.40 10.96 0.24
N ASP A 8 3.97 12.05 -0.40
CA ASP A 8 2.77 12.79 -0.03
C ASP A 8 1.53 11.98 -0.42
N LEU A 9 0.72 11.63 0.59
CA LEU A 9 -0.56 10.97 0.43
C LEU A 9 -1.71 11.93 0.69
N THR A 10 -2.86 11.57 0.13
CA THR A 10 -4.11 12.29 0.32
C THR A 10 -5.08 11.42 1.10
N PHE A 11 -5.56 11.91 2.24
CA PHE A 11 -6.65 11.31 2.99
C PHE A 11 -7.95 12.06 2.65
N ASN A 12 -8.90 11.33 2.08
CA ASN A 12 -10.26 11.82 1.85
C ASN A 12 -11.23 11.16 2.82
N TYR A 13 -12.06 11.94 3.49
CA TYR A 13 -13.14 11.44 4.33
C TYR A 13 -14.49 11.63 3.62
N TYR A 14 -15.33 10.60 3.62
CA TYR A 14 -16.64 10.61 2.98
C TYR A 14 -17.74 10.23 3.96
N PHE A 15 -18.83 11.00 3.93
CA PHE A 15 -20.02 10.78 4.74
C PHE A 15 -21.20 11.57 4.15
N PRO A 16 -22.44 11.04 4.13
CA PRO A 16 -22.89 9.72 4.57
C PRO A 16 -22.91 8.64 3.46
N THR A 17 -22.40 8.99 2.27
CA THR A 17 -22.31 8.09 1.11
C THR A 17 -20.90 8.16 0.52
N TYR A 18 -20.47 7.10 -0.13
CA TYR A 18 -19.21 7.14 -0.88
C TYR A 18 -19.30 8.22 -1.98
N GLY A 19 -18.28 9.07 -2.07
CA GLY A 19 -18.26 10.24 -2.98
C GLY A 19 -18.82 11.54 -2.38
N ALA A 20 -19.51 11.51 -1.23
CA ALA A 20 -19.88 12.72 -0.51
C ALA A 20 -18.72 13.19 0.37
N VAL A 21 -17.86 14.05 -0.16
CA VAL A 21 -16.66 14.56 0.54
C VAL A 21 -17.08 15.37 1.77
N TYR A 22 -16.57 14.99 2.93
CA TYR A 22 -16.85 15.69 4.19
C TYR A 22 -16.11 17.03 4.27
N ALA A 23 -16.70 18.01 4.97
CA ALA A 23 -16.10 19.33 5.11
C ALA A 23 -14.72 19.26 5.78
N GLY A 24 -13.73 19.95 5.19
CA GLY A 24 -12.34 19.92 5.62
C GLY A 24 -11.47 18.88 4.91
N SER A 25 -12.07 17.96 4.14
CA SER A 25 -11.35 16.98 3.31
C SER A 25 -11.03 17.58 1.92
N PRO A 26 -9.91 17.20 1.28
CA PRO A 26 -8.87 16.29 1.75
C PRO A 26 -7.86 16.93 2.71
N ILE A 27 -7.12 16.08 3.41
CA ILE A 27 -5.87 16.44 4.08
C ILE A 27 -4.70 15.71 3.44
N SER A 28 -3.55 16.36 3.37
CA SER A 28 -2.30 15.81 2.85
C SER A 28 -1.31 15.52 3.97
N PHE A 29 -0.58 14.42 3.87
CA PHE A 29 0.40 14.00 4.87
C PHE A 29 1.48 13.12 4.21
N VAL A 30 2.65 13.03 4.83
CA VAL A 30 3.74 12.17 4.35
C VAL A 30 3.59 10.77 4.94
N ALA A 31 3.79 9.74 4.13
CA ALA A 31 3.82 8.34 4.59
C ALA A 31 5.18 7.97 5.22
N ASP A 32 5.48 8.58 6.36
CA ASP A 32 6.73 8.40 7.12
C ASP A 32 6.52 7.68 8.47
N GLY A 33 5.31 7.16 8.72
CA GLY A 33 4.92 6.52 9.97
C GLY A 33 4.46 7.49 11.08
N SER A 34 4.56 8.81 10.86
CA SER A 34 4.06 9.80 11.82
C SER A 34 2.54 9.70 11.97
N SER A 35 2.06 9.85 13.20
CA SER A 35 0.62 9.94 13.48
C SER A 35 0.09 11.32 13.12
N ASN A 36 -0.96 11.35 12.32
CA ASN A 36 -1.66 12.57 11.91
C ASN A 36 -3.03 12.62 12.58
N LEU A 37 -3.38 13.78 13.13
CA LEU A 37 -4.69 13.99 13.76
C LEU A 37 -5.74 14.28 12.70
N SER A 38 -6.87 13.59 12.77
CA SER A 38 -8.07 13.93 12.02
C SER A 38 -8.57 15.30 12.46
N THR A 39 -8.72 16.20 11.50
CA THR A 39 -9.31 17.53 11.70
C THR A 39 -10.80 17.57 11.36
N PHE A 40 -11.40 16.41 11.00
CA PHE A 40 -12.81 16.31 10.65
C PHE A 40 -13.66 16.15 11.91
N SER A 41 -14.71 16.95 12.08
CA SER A 41 -15.54 16.94 13.30
C SER A 41 -16.21 15.60 13.63
N ASN A 42 -16.50 14.75 12.64
CA ASN A 42 -17.06 13.40 12.87
C ASN A 42 -15.98 12.38 13.28
N LEU A 43 -14.72 12.66 12.98
CA LEU A 43 -13.62 11.75 13.26
C LEU A 43 -12.67 12.30 14.34
N GLU A 44 -12.78 13.55 14.76
CA GLU A 44 -11.90 14.13 15.79
C GLU A 44 -12.14 13.42 17.15
N PRO A 45 -11.11 12.99 17.90
CA PRO A 45 -9.66 13.21 17.69
C PRO A 45 -8.92 11.98 17.12
N ALA A 46 -9.53 11.21 16.21
CA ALA A 46 -8.90 10.04 15.60
C ALA A 46 -7.55 10.37 14.98
N THR A 47 -6.62 9.42 15.08
CA THR A 47 -5.32 9.49 14.43
C THR A 47 -5.21 8.46 13.34
N PHE A 48 -4.40 8.77 12.33
CA PHE A 48 -4.04 7.83 11.28
C PHE A 48 -2.55 7.95 10.94
N SER A 49 -1.97 6.86 10.46
CA SER A 49 -0.59 6.83 9.96
C SER A 49 -0.43 5.80 8.85
N VAL A 50 0.61 5.99 8.04
CA VAL A 50 1.02 5.02 7.02
C VAL A 50 2.50 4.77 7.19
N THR A 51 2.88 3.51 7.37
CA THR A 51 4.27 3.10 7.60
C THR A 51 4.65 1.93 6.71
N SER A 52 5.92 1.83 6.35
CA SER A 52 6.45 0.66 5.64
C SER A 52 6.77 -0.46 6.62
N ILE A 53 6.30 -1.66 6.30
CA ILE A 53 6.54 -2.86 7.11
C ILE A 53 7.38 -3.90 6.37
N ALA A 54 7.40 -3.84 5.03
CA ALA A 54 8.29 -4.62 4.18
C ALA A 54 8.60 -3.87 2.87
N GLN A 55 9.44 -4.45 2.02
CA GLN A 55 9.87 -3.84 0.74
C GLN A 55 8.71 -3.46 -0.20
N ASN A 56 7.63 -4.24 -0.17
CA ASN A 56 6.45 -4.07 -1.02
C ASN A 56 5.16 -4.04 -0.22
N GLU A 57 5.25 -3.68 1.06
CA GLU A 57 4.12 -3.71 1.98
C GLU A 57 4.14 -2.52 2.92
N LEU A 58 2.98 -1.90 3.06
CA LEU A 58 2.73 -0.81 3.98
C LEU A 58 1.60 -1.20 4.91
N GLN A 59 1.56 -0.57 6.07
CA GLN A 59 0.45 -0.66 6.99
C GLN A 59 -0.21 0.72 7.13
N ILE A 60 -1.51 0.76 6.92
CA ILE A 60 -2.36 1.87 7.33
C ILE A 60 -2.84 1.56 8.74
N SER A 61 -2.64 2.48 9.66
CA SER A 61 -3.15 2.42 11.02
C SER A 61 -4.14 3.55 11.25
N TYR A 62 -5.26 3.27 11.90
CA TYR A 62 -6.19 4.29 12.39
C TYR A 62 -6.67 3.95 13.79
N SER A 63 -6.87 4.96 14.64
CA SER A 63 -7.27 4.77 16.03
C SER A 63 -8.02 5.98 16.57
N TYR A 64 -8.82 5.79 17.61
CA TYR A 64 -9.45 6.88 18.34
C TYR A 64 -8.87 6.97 19.75
N PRO A 65 -8.10 8.02 20.06
CA PRO A 65 -7.57 8.21 21.40
C PRO A 65 -8.68 8.72 22.34
N GLY A 66 -8.70 8.21 23.58
CA GLY A 66 -9.58 8.71 24.64
C GLY A 66 -10.80 7.84 24.89
N GLN A 67 -11.97 8.45 25.10
CA GLN A 67 -13.23 7.74 25.31
C GLN A 67 -13.72 7.18 23.97
N GLY A 68 -14.24 5.95 23.96
CA GLY A 68 -14.68 5.28 22.73
C GLY A 68 -15.62 6.14 21.86
N HIS A 69 -15.60 5.90 20.56
CA HIS A 69 -16.37 6.66 19.57
C HIS A 69 -17.20 5.70 18.73
N SER A 70 -18.45 6.03 18.45
CA SER A 70 -19.31 5.22 17.59
C SER A 70 -19.62 6.01 16.34
N LEU A 71 -19.27 5.45 15.18
CA LEU A 71 -19.71 6.01 13.92
C LEU A 71 -21.17 5.67 13.69
N SER A 72 -21.86 6.57 13.02
CA SER A 72 -23.22 6.31 12.57
C SER A 72 -23.23 5.16 11.56
N ASP A 73 -24.41 4.57 11.30
CA ASP A 73 -24.60 3.49 10.33
C ASP A 73 -25.32 3.97 9.05
N PRO A 74 -24.72 4.88 8.26
CA PRO A 74 -25.22 5.22 6.93
C PRO A 74 -24.68 4.23 5.88
N SER A 75 -24.89 4.53 4.60
CA SER A 75 -24.31 3.70 3.52
C SER A 75 -22.78 3.73 3.48
N PHE A 76 -22.16 4.83 3.94
CA PHE A 76 -20.71 4.97 4.02
C PHE A 76 -20.32 6.02 5.05
N ASP A 77 -19.43 5.67 5.94
CA ASP A 77 -18.79 6.56 6.91
C ASP A 77 -17.34 6.11 7.02
N GLY A 78 -16.43 6.76 6.32
CA GLY A 78 -15.08 6.21 6.19
C GLY A 78 -14.18 7.01 5.28
N PHE A 79 -13.02 6.46 4.96
CA PHE A 79 -11.96 7.20 4.31
C PHE A 79 -11.39 6.50 3.08
N THR A 80 -10.69 7.28 2.26
CA THR A 80 -9.80 6.79 1.19
C THR A 80 -8.45 7.45 1.33
N ILE A 81 -7.40 6.63 1.39
CA ILE A 81 -6.01 7.10 1.30
C ILE A 81 -5.53 6.80 -0.12
N SER A 82 -5.00 7.82 -0.78
CA SER A 82 -4.47 7.72 -2.14
C SER A 82 -3.03 8.21 -2.19
N GLY A 83 -2.18 7.46 -2.90
CA GLY A 83 -0.82 7.85 -3.21
C GLY A 83 -0.67 8.41 -4.63
N PRO A 84 0.55 8.83 -4.99
CA PRO A 84 0.84 9.41 -6.30
C PRO A 84 0.61 8.40 -7.43
N LEU A 85 0.31 8.91 -8.62
CA LEU A 85 0.22 8.11 -9.84
C LEU A 85 1.63 7.73 -10.32
N GLY A 86 1.77 6.54 -10.89
CA GLY A 86 3.04 6.05 -11.46
C GLY A 86 3.88 5.18 -10.52
N ASP A 87 3.47 5.05 -9.26
CA ASP A 87 4.04 4.08 -8.33
C ASP A 87 3.64 2.63 -8.67
N SER A 88 4.27 1.67 -7.97
CA SER A 88 3.88 0.27 -8.10
C SER A 88 2.39 0.13 -7.75
N PRO A 89 1.57 -0.59 -8.55
CA PRO A 89 0.15 -0.69 -8.25
C PRO A 89 -0.07 -1.54 -6.99
N ILE A 90 -1.10 -1.19 -6.22
CA ILE A 90 -1.62 -2.03 -5.15
C ILE A 90 -2.20 -3.31 -5.78
N VAL A 91 -1.83 -4.45 -5.22
CA VAL A 91 -2.31 -5.79 -5.63
C VAL A 91 -3.21 -6.43 -4.58
N ALA A 92 -3.09 -6.00 -3.32
CA ALA A 92 -3.99 -6.43 -2.25
C ALA A 92 -4.06 -5.38 -1.14
N ALA A 93 -5.21 -5.29 -0.47
CA ALA A 93 -5.37 -4.62 0.81
C ALA A 93 -6.29 -5.47 1.69
N PHE A 94 -5.87 -5.74 2.93
CA PHE A 94 -6.60 -6.61 3.85
C PHE A 94 -6.34 -6.22 5.30
N VAL A 95 -7.20 -6.67 6.21
CA VAL A 95 -7.05 -6.43 7.65
C VAL A 95 -5.85 -7.21 8.17
N ASP A 96 -4.93 -6.52 8.85
CA ASP A 96 -3.81 -7.17 9.54
C ASP A 96 -4.36 -8.03 10.71
N PRO A 97 -3.86 -9.26 10.93
CA PRO A 97 -4.31 -10.14 12.00
C PRO A 97 -4.21 -9.58 13.43
N ASN A 98 -3.37 -8.57 13.65
CA ASN A 98 -3.16 -7.86 14.91
C ASN A 98 -4.09 -6.64 15.07
N SER A 99 -4.92 -6.33 14.06
CA SER A 99 -5.95 -5.31 14.18
C SER A 99 -6.92 -5.66 15.31
N THR A 100 -7.23 -4.68 16.15
CA THR A 100 -8.14 -4.84 17.29
C THR A 100 -9.44 -4.06 17.12
N GLN A 101 -9.63 -3.39 15.99
CA GLN A 101 -10.84 -2.62 15.68
C GLN A 101 -12.07 -3.52 15.47
N PRO A 102 -13.10 -3.43 16.33
CA PRO A 102 -14.36 -4.13 16.11
C PRO A 102 -15.04 -3.65 14.81
N GLY A 103 -15.60 -4.59 14.05
CA GLY A 103 -16.31 -4.30 12.79
C GLY A 103 -15.42 -4.27 11.55
N LEU A 104 -14.13 -3.95 11.71
CA LEU A 104 -13.17 -3.98 10.61
C LEU A 104 -13.00 -5.40 10.06
N SER A 105 -13.24 -5.55 8.76
CA SER A 105 -13.14 -6.84 8.06
C SER A 105 -12.71 -6.62 6.62
N ASN A 106 -12.25 -7.66 5.93
CA ASN A 106 -11.86 -7.55 4.53
C ASN A 106 -13.02 -7.08 3.62
N SER A 107 -14.28 -7.30 4.01
CA SER A 107 -15.45 -6.81 3.27
C SER A 107 -15.65 -5.31 3.36
N THR A 108 -15.07 -4.63 4.36
CA THR A 108 -15.15 -3.17 4.49
C THR A 108 -13.98 -2.45 3.81
N ILE A 109 -13.05 -3.20 3.22
CA ILE A 109 -11.87 -2.67 2.53
C ILE A 109 -12.05 -2.87 1.03
N SER A 110 -11.72 -1.84 0.27
CA SER A 110 -11.58 -1.91 -1.18
C SER A 110 -10.33 -1.16 -1.60
N PHE A 111 -9.76 -1.51 -2.75
CA PHE A 111 -8.55 -0.86 -3.25
C PHE A 111 -8.60 -0.68 -4.77
N GLY A 112 -7.99 0.41 -5.22
CA GLY A 112 -7.64 0.66 -6.61
C GLY A 112 -6.13 0.54 -6.80
N ALA A 113 -5.63 0.88 -7.99
CA ALA A 113 -4.19 0.81 -8.28
C ALA A 113 -3.34 1.70 -7.36
N ASN A 114 -3.89 2.83 -6.90
CA ASN A 114 -3.19 3.81 -6.06
C ASN A 114 -4.06 4.33 -4.91
N SER A 115 -5.07 3.58 -4.48
CA SER A 115 -5.91 4.00 -3.36
C SER A 115 -6.43 2.83 -2.55
N VAL A 116 -6.59 3.04 -1.25
CA VAL A 116 -7.27 2.11 -0.33
C VAL A 116 -8.43 2.84 0.32
N THR A 117 -9.61 2.26 0.25
CA THR A 117 -10.85 2.78 0.80
C THR A 117 -11.34 1.86 1.91
N VAL A 118 -11.72 2.44 3.05
CA VAL A 118 -12.22 1.73 4.23
C VAL A 118 -13.56 2.31 4.60
N ASN A 119 -14.59 1.46 4.68
CA ASN A 119 -15.90 1.83 5.21
C ASN A 119 -15.97 1.44 6.68
N LEU A 120 -16.25 2.41 7.55
CA LEU A 120 -16.34 2.25 9.00
C LEU A 120 -17.77 2.50 9.49
N ALA A 121 -18.76 2.53 8.58
CA ALA A 121 -20.16 2.70 8.93
C ALA A 121 -20.59 1.66 9.96
N GLY A 122 -21.15 2.13 11.07
CA GLY A 122 -21.57 1.31 12.20
C GLY A 122 -20.45 0.81 13.12
N ASP A 123 -19.19 1.13 12.85
CA ASP A 123 -18.08 0.71 13.69
C ASP A 123 -18.07 1.42 15.05
N VAL A 124 -17.64 0.68 16.07
CA VAL A 124 -17.47 1.18 17.44
C VAL A 124 -16.00 1.12 17.82
N PHE A 125 -15.40 2.28 17.96
CA PHE A 125 -14.06 2.48 18.48
C PHE A 125 -14.05 2.37 20.00
N THR A 126 -13.13 1.58 20.51
CA THR A 126 -12.85 1.50 21.95
C THR A 126 -11.53 2.21 22.25
N THR A 127 -11.28 2.52 23.52
CA THR A 127 -10.14 3.32 23.98
C THR A 127 -8.75 2.74 23.65
N SER A 128 -8.71 1.50 23.16
CA SER A 128 -7.48 0.78 22.81
C SER A 128 -7.60 0.01 21.50
N SER A 129 -8.69 0.23 20.75
CA SER A 129 -8.81 -0.41 19.44
C SER A 129 -7.99 0.36 18.41
N VAL A 130 -7.29 -0.41 17.60
CA VAL A 130 -6.49 0.07 16.49
C VAL A 130 -6.92 -0.72 15.27
N GLY A 131 -7.26 0.00 14.21
CA GLY A 131 -7.53 -0.60 12.91
C GLY A 131 -6.24 -0.68 12.12
N LEU A 132 -5.82 -1.88 11.77
CA LEU A 132 -4.61 -2.13 10.98
C LEU A 132 -4.98 -2.76 9.65
N ILE A 133 -4.44 -2.20 8.57
CA ILE A 133 -4.69 -2.64 7.20
C ILE A 133 -3.34 -2.76 6.51
N ASP A 134 -3.02 -3.95 6.05
CA ASP A 134 -1.84 -4.19 5.25
C ASP A 134 -2.16 -3.97 3.78
N VAL A 135 -1.25 -3.29 3.09
CA VAL A 135 -1.37 -2.90 1.68
C VAL A 135 -0.15 -3.42 0.94
N GLN A 136 -0.40 -4.35 0.03
CA GLN A 136 0.63 -4.99 -0.77
C GLN A 136 0.72 -4.37 -2.16
N PHE A 137 1.95 -4.16 -2.60
CA PHE A 137 2.28 -3.56 -3.88
C PHE A 137 2.88 -4.62 -4.81
N ALA A 138 2.64 -4.48 -6.11
CA ALA A 138 3.29 -5.33 -7.09
C ALA A 138 4.82 -5.21 -6.94
N PRO A 139 5.56 -6.33 -6.94
CA PRO A 139 7.01 -6.27 -6.92
C PRO A 139 7.52 -5.61 -8.21
N PRO A 140 8.67 -4.91 -8.17
CA PRO A 140 9.29 -4.39 -9.37
C PRO A 140 9.58 -5.53 -10.35
N VAL A 141 8.99 -5.48 -11.54
CA VAL A 141 9.28 -6.46 -12.60
C VAL A 141 10.63 -6.07 -13.22
N PRO A 142 11.62 -6.99 -13.31
CA PRO A 142 12.87 -6.71 -14.02
C PRO A 142 12.55 -6.33 -15.46
N GLU A 143 13.13 -5.22 -15.93
CA GLU A 143 12.87 -4.72 -17.26
C GLU A 143 13.14 -5.81 -18.31
N PRO A 144 12.36 -5.91 -19.42
CA PRO A 144 12.65 -6.85 -20.50
C PRO A 144 14.08 -6.75 -21.04
N SER A 145 14.69 -5.56 -20.96
CA SER A 145 16.09 -5.28 -21.27
C SER A 145 17.06 -6.05 -20.36
N THR A 146 16.72 -6.26 -19.10
CA THR A 146 17.51 -7.04 -18.13
C THR A 146 17.58 -8.50 -18.57
N TRP A 147 16.44 -9.07 -18.96
CA TRP A 147 16.37 -10.42 -19.53
C TRP A 147 17.15 -10.51 -20.85
N ALA A 148 16.98 -9.53 -21.73
CA ALA A 148 17.68 -9.47 -23.00
C ALA A 148 19.20 -9.40 -22.81
N MET A 149 19.69 -8.53 -21.92
CA MET A 149 21.13 -8.40 -21.63
C MET A 149 21.71 -9.65 -21.00
N MET A 150 20.97 -10.32 -20.09
CA MET A 150 21.39 -11.59 -19.52
C MET A 150 21.53 -12.66 -20.61
N ILE A 151 20.51 -12.81 -21.46
CA ILE A 151 20.53 -13.76 -22.58
C ILE A 151 21.67 -13.44 -23.54
N LEU A 152 21.87 -12.16 -23.90
CA LEU A 152 22.97 -11.73 -24.77
C LEU A 152 24.34 -12.03 -24.16
N GLY A 153 24.53 -11.78 -22.86
CA GLY A 153 25.76 -12.11 -22.15
C GLY A 153 26.07 -13.60 -22.19
N PHE A 154 25.08 -14.44 -21.88
CA PHE A 154 25.25 -15.90 -21.96
C PHE A 154 25.48 -16.40 -23.39
N ALA A 155 24.76 -15.84 -24.38
CA ALA A 155 24.95 -16.17 -25.79
C ALA A 155 26.37 -15.78 -26.27
N GLY A 156 26.89 -14.63 -25.85
CA GLY A 156 28.25 -14.19 -26.14
C GLY A 156 29.32 -15.13 -25.57
N LEU A 157 29.15 -15.58 -24.32
CA LEU A 157 30.04 -16.57 -23.70
C LEU A 157 29.99 -17.92 -24.41
N ALA A 158 28.79 -18.42 -24.71
CA ALA A 158 28.59 -19.67 -25.44
C ALA A 158 29.25 -19.62 -26.84
N PHE A 159 29.10 -18.50 -27.54
CA PHE A 159 29.71 -18.28 -28.86
C PHE A 159 31.25 -18.25 -28.79
N MET A 160 31.83 -17.57 -27.80
CA MET A 160 33.29 -17.55 -27.61
C MET A 160 33.87 -18.93 -27.27
N ALA A 161 33.16 -19.71 -26.44
CA ALA A 161 33.54 -21.09 -26.12
C ALA A 161 33.45 -21.99 -27.35
N TYR A 162 32.40 -21.84 -28.17
CA TYR A 162 32.26 -22.55 -29.44
C TYR A 162 33.43 -22.25 -30.39
N ARG A 163 33.82 -20.99 -30.54
CA ARG A 163 34.93 -20.58 -31.41
C ARG A 163 36.31 -21.06 -30.94
N ARG A 164 36.50 -21.28 -29.63
CA ARG A 164 37.78 -21.81 -29.10
C ARG A 164 38.00 -23.30 -29.37
N LYS A 165 36.96 -24.07 -29.71
CA LYS A 165 37.08 -25.52 -29.98
C LYS A 165 37.66 -25.88 -31.37
N THR A 166 38.03 -24.92 -32.22
CA THR A 166 38.48 -25.19 -33.60
C THR A 166 40.00 -25.33 -33.79
N LYS A 167 40.79 -25.67 -32.77
CA LYS A 167 42.17 -26.13 -32.97
C LYS A 167 42.22 -27.65 -32.79
N PRO A 168 42.24 -28.46 -33.87
CA PRO A 168 42.67 -29.85 -33.73
C PRO A 168 44.12 -29.81 -33.24
N ALA A 169 44.39 -30.43 -32.09
CA ALA A 169 45.75 -30.72 -31.70
C ALA A 169 46.31 -31.65 -32.78
N LEU A 170 47.23 -31.13 -33.59
CA LEU A 170 48.08 -31.94 -34.43
C LEU A 170 48.91 -32.82 -33.49
N MET A 171 48.39 -33.99 -33.11
CA MET A 171 49.21 -35.06 -32.56
C MET A 171 49.86 -35.74 -33.75
N ALA A 172 51.10 -35.35 -34.01
CA ALA A 172 52.01 -36.06 -34.89
C ALA A 172 52.67 -37.21 -34.12
N ALA A 173 52.54 -38.43 -34.64
CA ALA A 173 53.52 -39.52 -34.60
C ALA A 173 53.10 -40.59 -35.61
#